data_AF-A0A6L2PT47-F1
#
_entry.id   AF-A0A6L2PT47-F1
#
_cell.length_a   1.000
_cell.length_b   1.000
_cell.length_c   1.000
_cell.angle_alpha   90.00
_cell.angle_beta   90.00
_cell.angle_gamma   90.00
#
_symmetry.space_group_name_H-M   'P 1'
#
loop_
_entity.id
_entity.type
_entity.pdbx_description
1 polymer ?
#
loop_
_entity_poly.entity_id
_entity_poly.type
_entity_poly.pdbx_seq_one_letter_code
_entity_poly.pdbx_strand_id
1 'polypeptide(L)'
;MVNVQRRIQGGLDILQYYTTKQWVFRNENLKTLPQGLTEEDKQTFYTDIKVVDWDDYIKNFVLGTRRYLLKDDPATLPKARRRLKR
;
A
#
# COMPACT_ATOMS: atom_id res chain seq x y z
N MET A 1 -22.57 -24.90 5.86
CA MET A 1 -22.51 -23.42 5.97
C MET A 1 -22.06 -22.92 7.34
N VAL A 2 -22.59 -23.41 8.46
CA VAL A 2 -22.24 -22.96 9.83
C VAL A 2 -20.72 -22.99 10.14
N ASN A 3 -20.01 -24.05 9.72
CA ASN A 3 -18.56 -24.17 9.96
C ASN A 3 -17.73 -23.11 9.21
N VAL A 4 -18.17 -22.67 8.04
CA VAL A 4 -17.51 -21.60 7.26
C VAL A 4 -17.74 -20.26 7.95
N GLN A 5 -18.97 -19.98 8.38
CA GLN A 5 -19.31 -18.76 9.10
C GLN A 5 -18.50 -18.62 10.40
N ARG A 6 -18.34 -19.72 11.15
CA ARG A 6 -17.52 -19.72 12.38
C ARG A 6 -16.05 -19.38 12.12
N ARG A 7 -15.49 -19.85 11.01
CA ARG A 7 -14.10 -19.52 10.62
C ARG A 7 -13.97 -18.06 10.20
N ILE A 8 -14.93 -17.54 9.44
CA ILE A 8 -14.96 -16.13 9.04
C ILE A 8 -15.05 -15.24 10.28
N GLN A 9 -15.96 -15.54 11.20
CA GLN A 9 -16.14 -14.77 12.43
C GLN A 9 -14.86 -14.75 13.27
N GLY A 10 -14.23 -15.90 13.49
CA GLY A 10 -12.97 -15.96 14.24
C GLY A 10 -11.84 -15.14 13.60
N GLY A 11 -11.78 -15.08 12.27
CA GLY A 11 -10.83 -14.21 11.56
C GLY A 11 -11.15 -12.72 11.74
N LEU A 12 -12.42 -12.35 11.66
CA LEU A 12 -12.86 -10.97 11.88
C LEU A 12 -12.57 -10.50 13.30
N ASP A 13 -12.81 -11.33 14.30
CA ASP A 13 -12.55 -10.99 15.70
C ASP A 13 -11.07 -10.66 15.95
N ILE A 14 -10.16 -11.39 15.30
CA ILE A 14 -8.70 -11.14 15.38
C ILE A 14 -8.33 -9.86 14.63
N LEU A 15 -8.84 -9.70 13.40
CA LEU A 15 -8.46 -8.58 12.53
C LEU A 15 -9.02 -7.25 13.03
N GLN A 16 -10.19 -7.25 13.66
CA GLN A 16 -10.91 -6.04 14.09
C GLN A 16 -10.01 -5.09 14.87
N TYR A 17 -9.23 -5.59 15.84
CA TYR A 17 -8.33 -4.76 16.63
C TYR A 17 -7.33 -3.97 15.77
N TYR A 18 -6.80 -4.60 14.72
CA TYR A 18 -5.77 -4.01 13.86
C TYR A 18 -6.36 -3.15 12.74
N THR A 19 -7.52 -3.53 12.20
CA THR A 19 -8.06 -2.90 10.99
C THR A 19 -9.07 -1.78 11.27
N THR A 20 -9.68 -1.72 12.47
CA THR A 20 -10.74 -0.73 12.76
C THR A 20 -10.32 0.40 13.68
N LYS A 21 -9.07 0.38 14.17
CA LYS A 21 -8.53 1.44 15.03
C LYS A 21 -7.78 2.47 14.21
N GLN A 22 -7.84 3.72 14.66
CA GLN A 22 -6.94 4.74 14.14
C GLN A 22 -5.55 4.52 14.72
N TRP A 23 -4.57 4.43 13.82
CA TRP A 23 -3.17 4.36 14.17
C TRP A 23 -2.51 5.70 13.90
N VAL A 24 -1.92 6.30 14.94
CA VAL A 24 -1.14 7.53 14.82
C VAL A 24 0.33 7.14 14.76
N PHE A 25 0.89 7.14 13.55
CA PHE A 25 2.31 6.90 13.33
C PHE A 25 3.07 8.22 13.46
N ARG A 26 3.75 8.40 14.60
CA ARG A 26 4.65 9.53 14.84
C ARG A 26 5.94 9.34 14.02
N ASN A 27 6.28 10.30 13.18
CA ASN A 27 7.42 10.25 12.27
C ASN A 27 8.16 11.60 12.13
N GLU A 28 8.11 12.41 13.16
CA GLU A 28 8.67 13.76 13.21
C GLU A 28 10.17 13.74 12.95
N ASN A 29 10.90 12.82 13.59
CA ASN A 29 12.35 12.66 13.39
C ASN A 29 12.70 12.32 11.93
N LEU A 30 11.89 11.50 11.26
CA LEU A 30 12.12 11.17 9.85
C LEU A 30 11.86 12.38 8.94
N LYS A 31 10.85 13.19 9.27
CA LYS A 31 10.53 14.41 8.52
C LYS A 31 11.59 15.50 8.67
N THR A 32 12.24 15.58 9.83
CA THR A 32 13.30 16.58 10.08
C THR A 32 14.69 16.09 9.67
N LEU A 33 14.89 14.78 9.50
CA LEU A 33 16.16 14.17 9.12
C LEU A 33 16.88 14.90 7.97
N PRO A 34 16.23 15.25 6.83
CA PRO A 34 16.92 15.88 5.71
C PRO A 34 17.55 17.24 6.04
N GLN A 35 17.06 17.94 7.07
CA GLN A 35 17.56 19.26 7.46
C GLN A 35 18.94 19.20 8.13
N GLY A 36 19.27 18.05 8.72
CA GLY A 36 20.55 17.82 9.39
C GLY A 36 21.60 17.14 8.52
N LEU A 37 21.26 16.76 7.28
CA LEU A 37 22.17 16.05 6.38
C LEU A 37 23.03 17.02 5.57
N THR A 38 24.27 16.60 5.31
CA THR A 38 25.14 17.25 4.33
C THR A 38 24.59 17.05 2.91
N GLU A 39 25.04 17.85 1.94
CA GLU A 39 24.62 17.64 0.54
C GLU A 39 25.11 16.30 -0.03
N GLU A 40 26.26 15.80 0.42
CA GLU A 40 26.76 14.47 0.06
C GLU A 40 25.84 13.36 0.60
N ASP A 41 25.42 13.47 1.86
CA ASP A 41 24.49 12.51 2.47
C ASP A 41 23.11 12.55 1.82
N LYS A 42 22.60 13.73 1.45
CA LYS A 42 21.33 13.86 0.73
C LYS A 42 21.36 13.19 -0.64
N GLN A 43 22.50 13.20 -1.32
CA GLN A 43 22.67 12.53 -2.61
C GLN A 43 22.85 11.02 -2.44
N THR A 44 23.47 10.60 -1.33
CA THR A 44 23.73 9.19 -1.03
C THR A 44 22.48 8.48 -0.49
N PHE A 45 21.69 9.16 0.35
CA PHE A 45 20.55 8.59 1.07
C PHE A 45 19.23 9.21 0.61
N TYR A 46 18.28 8.36 0.22
CA TYR A 46 16.94 8.76 -0.23
C TYR A 46 16.04 9.12 0.97
N THR A 47 16.29 10.27 1.58
CA THR A 47 15.54 10.72 2.77
C THR A 47 14.37 11.63 2.46
N ASP A 48 14.35 12.29 1.29
CA ASP A 48 13.21 13.10 0.86
C ASP A 48 12.20 12.25 0.10
N ILE A 49 11.05 12.01 0.71
CA ILE A 49 9.96 11.22 0.14
C ILE A 49 9.13 12.04 -0.87
N LYS A 50 9.26 13.37 -0.87
CA LYS A 50 8.49 14.26 -1.77
C LYS A 50 8.89 14.10 -3.24
N VAL A 51 10.06 13.53 -3.50
CA VAL A 51 10.54 13.23 -4.86
C VAL A 51 9.76 12.08 -5.51
N VAL A 52 9.00 11.31 -4.72
CA VAL A 52 8.20 10.19 -5.23
C VAL A 52 6.90 10.71 -5.84
N ASP A 53 6.68 10.42 -7.12
CA ASP A 53 5.36 10.48 -7.73
C ASP A 53 4.53 9.30 -7.22
N TRP A 54 3.68 9.57 -6.23
CA TRP A 54 2.85 8.56 -5.59
C TRP A 54 1.80 7.96 -6.54
N ASP A 55 1.30 8.73 -7.50
CA ASP A 55 0.29 8.26 -8.44
C ASP A 55 0.91 7.24 -9.40
N ASP A 56 2.09 7.55 -9.94
CA ASP A 56 2.80 6.61 -10.80
C ASP A 56 3.31 5.39 -10.02
N TYR A 57 3.83 5.59 -8.82
CA TYR A 57 4.25 4.50 -7.94
C TYR A 57 3.12 3.51 -7.65
N ILE A 58 1.96 4.00 -7.19
CA ILE A 58 0.81 3.14 -6.86
C ILE A 58 0.26 2.48 -8.11
N LYS A 59 0.21 3.18 -9.24
CA LYS A 59 -0.19 2.61 -10.53
C LYS A 59 0.71 1.43 -10.91
N ASN A 60 2.03 1.62 -10.88
CA ASN A 60 2.99 0.58 -11.21
C ASN A 60 2.94 -0.58 -10.22
N PHE A 61 2.80 -0.30 -8.93
CA PHE A 61 2.61 -1.31 -7.89
C PHE A 61 1.37 -2.18 -8.15
N VAL A 62 0.22 -1.57 -8.45
CA VAL A 62 -1.02 -2.30 -8.73
C VAL A 62 -0.90 -3.14 -10.00
N LEU A 63 -0.32 -2.58 -11.07
CA LEU A 63 -0.11 -3.31 -12.33
C LEU A 63 0.86 -4.48 -12.15
N GLY A 64 1.95 -4.29 -11.41
CA GLY A 64 2.92 -5.32 -11.08
C GLY A 64 2.30 -6.43 -10.25
N THR A 65 1.56 -6.08 -9.19
CA THR A 65 0.84 -7.05 -8.36
C THR A 65 -0.12 -7.90 -9.19
N ARG A 66 -0.90 -7.25 -10.06
CA ARG A 66 -1.86 -7.93 -10.94
C ARG A 66 -1.18 -8.94 -11.87
N ARG A 67 -0.08 -8.55 -12.51
CA ARG A 67 0.65 -9.41 -13.45
C ARG A 67 1.42 -10.52 -12.76
N TYR A 68 2.16 -10.21 -11.70
CA TYR A 68 3.16 -11.11 -11.14
C TYR A 68 2.67 -11.91 -9.94
N LEU A 69 1.89 -11.30 -9.05
CA LEU A 69 1.35 -11.99 -7.88
C LEU A 69 0.05 -12.73 -8.23
N LEU A 70 -0.89 -12.02 -8.87
CA LEU A 70 -2.21 -12.57 -9.19
C LEU A 70 -2.25 -13.35 -10.52
N LYS A 71 -1.17 -13.28 -11.32
CA LYS A 71 -1.05 -13.92 -12.64
C LYS A 71 -2.21 -13.56 -13.59
N ASP A 72 -2.75 -12.36 -13.47
CA ASP A 72 -3.86 -11.88 -14.29
C ASP A 72 -3.32 -11.16 -15.54
N ASP A 73 -3.85 -11.51 -16.71
CA ASP A 73 -3.41 -10.99 -18.00
C ASP A 73 -3.72 -9.48 -18.10
N PRO A 74 -2.77 -8.62 -18.51
CA PRO A 74 -3.05 -7.20 -18.77
C PRO A 74 -4.28 -6.93 -19.67
N ALA A 75 -4.60 -7.84 -20.61
CA ALA A 75 -5.74 -7.74 -21.51
C ALA A 75 -7.10 -7.73 -20.77
N THR A 76 -7.17 -8.18 -19.52
CA THR A 76 -8.40 -8.20 -18.73
C THR A 76 -8.68 -6.85 -18.03
N LEU A 77 -7.75 -5.88 -18.07
CA LEU A 77 -7.90 -4.56 -17.47
C LEU A 77 -9.16 -3.80 -17.94
N PRO A 78 -9.52 -3.76 -19.24
CA PRO A 78 -10.75 -3.08 -19.68
C PRO A 78 -12.01 -3.68 -19.03
N LYS A 79 -12.07 -5.01 -18.91
CA LYS A 79 -13.19 -5.71 -18.24
C LYS A 79 -13.25 -5.36 -16.75
N ALA A 80 -12.12 -5.33 -16.06
CA ALA A 80 -12.05 -4.94 -14.65
C ALA A 80 -12.52 -3.49 -14.44
N ARG A 81 -12.11 -2.55 -15.31
CA ARG A 81 -12.56 -1.14 -15.26
C ARG A 81 -14.05 -0.98 -15.49
N ARG A 82 -14.65 -1.76 -16.41
CA ARG A 82 -16.11 -1.76 -16.61
C ARG A 82 -16.84 -2.26 -15.36
N ARG A 83 -16.31 -3.28 -14.68
CA ARG A 83 -16.89 -3.82 -13.44
C ARG A 83 -16.84 -2.84 -12.28
N LEU A 84 -15.76 -2.06 -12.16
CA LEU A 84 -15.62 -1.06 -11.08
C LEU A 84 -16.60 0.12 -11.22
N LYS A 85 -16.98 0.47 -12.45
CA LYS A 85 -17.94 1.55 -12.74
C LYS A 85 -19.41 1.15 -12.51
N ARG A 86 -19.66 -0.11 -12.20
CA ARG A 86 -21.00 -0.66 -11.95
C ARG A 86 -21.25 -0.70 -10.46
#